data_AF-A0A1I5L230-F1
#
_entry.id   AF-A0A1I5L230-F1
#
_cell.length_a   1.000
_cell.length_b   1.000
_cell.length_c   1.000
_cell.angle_alpha   90.00
_cell.angle_beta   90.00
_cell.angle_gamma   90.00
#
_symmetry.space_group_name_H-M   'P 1'
#
loop_
_entity.id
_entity.type
_entity.pdbx_description
1 polymer ?
#
loop_
_entity_poly.entity_id
_entity_poly.type
_entity_poly.pdbx_seq_one_letter_code
_entity_poly.pdbx_strand_id
1 'polypeptide(L)'
;MNKEQAIEKLEDKTLPLEEVKTIFETFCNDMQVVGQVAMNLSLRTSVYEREKEKSPIMEELLIKLSEVEDMGSRWAVAKNPHTPIHILEKLAKDEVNLVRALVATNPNTPSHILQTLFSDEKIVRDGLSGNPNTPAKILKTLADDSDKMVRMRVAENPSAPLDLLERLKKDVDENVAKAAEANLNKRREA
;
A
#
# COMPACT_ATOMS: atom_id res chain seq x y z
N MET A 1 11.43 25.22 -18.96
CA MET A 1 10.78 23.92 -19.25
C MET A 1 9.30 24.19 -19.43
N ASN A 2 8.70 23.70 -20.51
CA ASN A 2 7.25 23.79 -20.71
C ASN A 2 6.54 22.56 -20.13
N LYS A 3 5.20 22.55 -20.20
CA LYS A 3 4.36 21.48 -19.66
C LYS A 3 4.63 20.13 -20.32
N GLU A 4 4.71 20.10 -21.65
CA GLU A 4 4.90 18.88 -22.42
C GLU A 4 6.24 18.21 -22.07
N GLN A 5 7.31 19.01 -21.99
CA GLN A 5 8.64 18.55 -21.55
C GLN A 5 8.62 18.02 -20.11
N ALA A 6 7.85 18.65 -19.22
CA ALA A 6 7.74 18.19 -17.84
C ALA A 6 7.04 16.82 -17.75
N ILE A 7 5.95 16.62 -18.51
CA ILE A 7 5.23 15.35 -18.57
C ILE A 7 6.12 14.25 -19.15
N GLU A 8 6.79 14.51 -20.28
CA GLU A 8 7.71 13.55 -20.92
C GLU A 8 8.82 13.10 -19.96
N LYS A 9 9.43 14.05 -19.22
CA LYS A 9 10.42 13.71 -18.19
C LYS A 9 9.87 12.81 -17.09
N LEU A 10 8.63 13.05 -16.65
CA LEU A 10 7.99 12.28 -15.59
C LEU A 10 7.54 10.88 -16.03
N GLU A 11 7.62 10.53 -17.31
CA GLU A 11 7.45 9.14 -17.76
C GLU A 11 8.64 8.26 -17.32
N ASP A 12 9.83 8.86 -17.17
CA ASP A 12 10.99 8.19 -16.62
C ASP A 12 10.89 8.10 -15.09
N LYS A 13 10.56 6.91 -14.59
CA LYS A 13 10.54 6.62 -13.14
C LYS A 13 11.91 6.69 -12.47
N THR A 14 13.00 6.78 -13.23
CA THR A 14 14.37 6.92 -12.69
C THR A 14 14.82 8.38 -12.58
N LEU A 15 13.99 9.33 -13.03
CA LEU A 15 14.25 10.76 -12.90
C LEU A 15 14.66 11.12 -11.45
N PRO A 16 15.67 11.97 -11.19
CA PRO A 16 16.02 12.35 -9.83
C PRO A 16 14.85 12.99 -9.08
N LEU A 17 14.68 12.68 -7.79
CA LEU A 17 13.56 13.21 -7.00
C LEU A 17 13.63 14.74 -6.85
N GLU A 18 14.84 15.32 -6.89
CA GLU A 18 15.09 16.76 -6.94
C GLU A 18 14.48 17.39 -8.21
N GLU A 19 14.60 16.71 -9.35
CA GLU A 19 13.97 17.15 -10.60
C GLU A 19 12.46 16.98 -10.55
N VAL A 20 11.96 15.85 -10.04
CA VAL A 20 10.52 15.63 -9.83
C VAL A 20 9.93 16.73 -8.94
N LYS A 21 10.62 17.08 -7.85
CA LYS A 21 10.21 18.16 -6.94
C LYS A 21 10.20 19.51 -7.65
N THR A 22 11.23 19.83 -8.42
CA THR A 22 11.29 21.07 -9.20
C THR A 22 10.13 21.16 -10.18
N ILE A 23 9.79 20.05 -10.86
CA ILE A 23 8.64 19.97 -11.76
C ILE A 23 7.34 20.22 -10.98
N PHE A 24 7.14 19.54 -9.86
CA PHE A 24 5.95 19.70 -9.03
C PHE A 24 5.77 21.15 -8.56
N GLU A 25 6.82 21.79 -8.06
CA GLU A 25 6.77 23.18 -7.57
C GLU A 25 6.50 24.19 -8.69
N THR A 26 7.00 23.92 -9.90
CA THR A 26 6.77 24.78 -11.06
C THR A 26 5.33 24.67 -11.58
N PHE A 27 4.72 23.47 -11.50
CA PHE A 27 3.44 23.14 -12.10
C PHE A 27 2.38 22.67 -11.09
N CYS A 28 2.46 23.12 -9.85
CA CYS A 28 1.59 22.64 -8.75
C CYS A 28 0.09 22.93 -8.97
N ASN A 29 -0.24 23.89 -9.85
CA ASN A 29 -1.60 24.23 -10.24
C ASN A 29 -2.07 23.53 -11.53
N ASP A 30 -1.21 22.79 -12.22
CA ASP A 30 -1.57 22.02 -13.42
C ASP A 30 -1.88 20.58 -13.03
N MET A 31 -3.17 20.24 -12.98
CA MET A 31 -3.64 18.91 -12.55
C MET A 31 -3.06 17.75 -13.38
N GLN A 32 -2.75 17.98 -14.66
CA GLN A 32 -2.16 16.94 -15.51
C GLN A 32 -0.72 16.66 -15.09
N VAL A 33 0.06 17.71 -14.83
CA VAL A 33 1.44 17.54 -14.34
C VAL A 33 1.45 16.96 -12.93
N VAL A 34 0.56 17.42 -12.05
CA VAL A 34 0.44 16.89 -10.68
C VAL A 34 0.08 15.40 -10.69
N GLY A 35 -0.89 14.99 -11.52
CA GLY A 35 -1.24 13.58 -11.70
C GLY A 35 -0.06 12.75 -12.23
N GLN A 36 0.74 13.31 -13.14
CA GLN A 36 1.93 12.64 -13.66
C GLN A 36 3.05 12.54 -12.60
N VAL A 37 3.21 13.53 -11.73
CA VAL A 37 4.12 13.46 -10.56
C VAL A 37 3.68 12.32 -9.63
N ALA A 38 2.38 12.27 -9.29
CA ALA A 38 1.81 11.22 -8.46
C ALA A 38 2.06 9.82 -9.06
N MET A 39 1.86 9.68 -10.37
CA MET A 39 2.12 8.43 -11.09
C MET A 39 3.61 8.05 -11.06
N ASN A 40 4.50 9.02 -11.30
CA ASN A 40 5.95 8.82 -11.24
C ASN A 40 6.39 8.29 -9.85
N LEU A 41 5.88 8.88 -8.76
CA LEU A 41 6.17 8.41 -7.40
C LEU A 41 5.61 7.01 -7.11
N SER A 42 4.41 6.70 -7.62
CA SER A 42 3.74 5.39 -7.47
C SER A 42 4.44 4.24 -8.22
N LEU A 43 5.24 4.56 -9.23
CA LEU A 43 5.96 3.58 -10.07
C LEU A 43 7.39 3.28 -9.58
N ARG A 44 7.94 4.10 -8.69
CA ARG A 44 9.28 3.93 -8.09
C ARG A 44 9.32 2.85 -7.01
N THR A 45 8.23 2.71 -6.30
CA THR A 45 8.11 1.79 -5.16
C THR A 45 7.26 0.58 -5.53
N SER A 46 7.54 -0.54 -4.88
CA SER A 46 6.71 -1.73 -4.98
C SER A 46 6.60 -2.42 -3.63
N VAL A 47 5.67 -3.38 -3.54
CA VAL A 47 5.51 -4.21 -2.34
C VAL A 47 6.80 -4.97 -2.01
N TYR A 48 7.67 -5.22 -2.99
CA TYR A 48 8.95 -5.93 -2.82
C TYR A 48 10.15 -4.99 -2.61
N GLU A 49 10.10 -3.77 -3.14
CA GLU A 49 11.19 -2.78 -3.10
C GLU A 49 10.84 -1.60 -2.18
N ARG A 50 10.45 -1.90 -0.92
CA ARG A 50 9.90 -0.90 0.01
C ARG A 50 10.92 0.10 0.54
N GLU A 51 12.20 -0.22 0.58
CA GLU A 51 13.25 0.71 1.07
C GLU A 51 13.86 1.56 -0.04
N LYS A 52 13.58 1.22 -1.31
CA LYS A 52 14.17 1.90 -2.47
C LYS A 52 13.64 3.32 -2.58
N GLU A 53 14.55 4.29 -2.68
CA GLU A 53 14.24 5.74 -2.82
C GLU A 53 13.60 6.39 -1.58
N LYS A 54 13.67 5.75 -0.42
CA LYS A 54 13.27 6.37 0.85
C LYS A 54 14.16 7.58 1.11
N SER A 55 13.56 8.77 1.08
CA SER A 55 14.28 10.04 1.24
C SER A 55 13.35 11.13 1.79
N PRO A 56 13.90 12.18 2.43
CA PRO A 56 13.11 13.32 2.86
C PRO A 56 12.35 14.00 1.71
N ILE A 57 12.90 13.98 0.49
CA ILE A 57 12.26 14.57 -0.69
C ILE A 57 11.02 13.76 -1.09
N MET A 58 11.10 12.43 -1.08
CA MET A 58 9.95 11.56 -1.31
C MET A 58 8.83 11.86 -0.31
N GLU A 59 9.17 11.92 0.98
CA GLU A 59 8.22 12.22 2.04
C GLU A 59 7.57 13.60 1.86
N GLU A 60 8.36 14.63 1.58
CA GLU A 60 7.87 15.99 1.32
C GLU A 60 6.88 16.01 0.15
N LEU A 61 7.19 15.32 -0.95
CA LEU A 61 6.31 15.26 -2.12
C LEU A 61 5.00 14.52 -1.82
N LEU A 62 5.05 13.42 -1.07
CA LEU A 62 3.85 12.68 -0.67
C LEU A 62 2.93 13.52 0.22
N ILE A 63 3.51 14.30 1.15
CA ILE A 63 2.77 15.26 1.97
C ILE A 63 2.10 16.31 1.07
N LYS A 64 2.85 16.96 0.18
CA LYS A 64 2.30 17.98 -0.73
C LYS A 64 1.19 17.44 -1.63
N LEU A 65 1.37 16.24 -2.20
CA LEU A 65 0.36 15.57 -3.03
C LEU A 65 -0.91 15.20 -2.25
N SER A 66 -0.79 14.92 -0.94
CA SER A 66 -1.94 14.59 -0.09
C SER A 66 -2.88 15.77 0.21
N GLU A 67 -2.44 16.99 -0.09
CA GLU A 67 -3.23 18.22 0.03
C GLU A 67 -3.92 18.61 -1.28
N VAL A 68 -3.64 17.90 -2.39
CA VAL A 68 -4.31 18.14 -3.67
C VAL A 68 -5.67 17.44 -3.70
N GLU A 69 -6.72 18.17 -4.11
CA GLU A 69 -8.10 17.67 -4.23
C GLU A 69 -8.32 16.75 -5.45
N ASP A 70 -7.36 15.90 -5.77
CA ASP A 70 -7.45 14.92 -6.86
C ASP A 70 -7.37 13.49 -6.31
N MET A 71 -8.27 12.62 -6.78
CA MET A 71 -8.29 11.21 -6.42
C MET A 71 -7.00 10.48 -6.85
N GLY A 72 -6.43 10.81 -8.01
CA GLY A 72 -5.22 10.16 -8.52
C GLY A 72 -4.01 10.38 -7.60
N SER A 73 -3.89 11.60 -7.08
CA SER A 73 -2.88 11.99 -6.10
C SER A 73 -3.07 11.25 -4.78
N ARG A 74 -4.29 11.23 -4.22
CA ARG A 74 -4.59 10.48 -2.99
C ARG A 74 -4.37 8.98 -3.15
N TRP A 75 -4.68 8.42 -4.31
CA TRP A 75 -4.39 7.02 -4.65
C TRP A 75 -2.90 6.72 -4.62
N ALA A 76 -2.10 7.53 -5.33
CA ALA A 76 -0.65 7.35 -5.38
C ALA A 76 -0.01 7.46 -3.99
N VAL A 77 -0.46 8.45 -3.20
CA VAL A 77 -0.01 8.63 -1.82
C VAL A 77 -0.42 7.44 -0.95
N ALA A 78 -1.68 7.00 -0.96
CA ALA A 78 -2.13 5.87 -0.15
C ALA A 78 -1.37 4.57 -0.47
N LYS A 79 -0.98 4.35 -1.73
CA LYS A 79 -0.25 3.16 -2.18
C LYS A 79 1.24 3.17 -1.81
N ASN A 80 1.86 4.34 -1.67
CA ASN A 80 3.32 4.44 -1.53
C ASN A 80 3.79 4.02 -0.11
N PRO A 81 4.72 3.05 0.03
CA PRO A 81 5.19 2.55 1.33
C PRO A 81 5.97 3.58 2.16
N HIS A 82 6.34 4.73 1.59
CA HIS A 82 6.99 5.84 2.32
C HIS A 82 6.02 6.88 2.82
N THR A 83 4.72 6.72 2.57
CA THR A 83 3.72 7.68 3.01
C THR A 83 3.73 7.76 4.54
N PRO A 84 3.88 8.97 5.12
CA PRO A 84 3.93 9.14 6.56
C PRO A 84 2.65 8.67 7.23
N ILE A 85 2.80 8.19 8.47
CA ILE A 85 1.69 7.65 9.25
C ILE A 85 0.55 8.66 9.40
N HIS A 86 0.83 9.92 9.70
CA HIS A 86 -0.20 10.95 9.86
C HIS A 86 -1.00 11.21 8.57
N ILE A 87 -0.39 11.01 7.40
CA ILE A 87 -1.08 11.07 6.10
C ILE A 87 -1.93 9.82 5.89
N LEU A 88 -1.43 8.63 6.23
CA LEU A 88 -2.22 7.39 6.20
C LEU A 88 -3.43 7.47 7.16
N GLU A 89 -3.29 8.12 8.32
CA GLU A 89 -4.41 8.38 9.25
C GLU A 89 -5.48 9.29 8.64
N LYS A 90 -5.07 10.31 7.87
CA LYS A 90 -5.99 11.18 7.12
C LYS A 90 -6.71 10.37 6.04
N LEU A 91 -5.96 9.64 5.21
CA LEU A 91 -6.48 8.87 4.07
C LEU A 91 -7.30 7.63 4.49
N ALA A 92 -7.11 7.11 5.70
CA ALA A 92 -7.96 6.06 6.27
C ALA A 92 -9.43 6.51 6.45
N LYS A 93 -9.69 7.82 6.39
CA LYS A 93 -11.02 8.44 6.49
C LYS A 93 -11.48 9.03 5.16
N ASP A 94 -10.76 8.77 4.06
CA ASP A 94 -11.11 9.26 2.73
C ASP A 94 -12.52 8.81 2.34
N GLU A 95 -13.28 9.65 1.65
CA GLU A 95 -14.63 9.34 1.19
C GLU A 95 -14.64 8.16 0.19
N VAL A 96 -13.56 8.01 -0.59
CA VAL A 96 -13.41 6.98 -1.61
C VAL A 96 -12.87 5.70 -0.98
N ASN A 97 -13.67 4.64 -1.00
CA ASN A 97 -13.31 3.34 -0.42
C ASN A 97 -12.06 2.70 -1.06
N LEU A 98 -11.78 2.97 -2.34
CA LEU A 98 -10.57 2.51 -3.01
C LEU A 98 -9.30 3.13 -2.40
N VAL A 99 -9.36 4.40 -1.99
CA VAL A 99 -8.25 5.05 -1.29
C VAL A 99 -8.05 4.42 0.09
N ARG A 100 -9.14 4.21 0.84
CA ARG A 100 -9.09 3.52 2.14
C ARG A 100 -8.56 2.08 2.01
N ALA A 101 -8.91 1.37 0.94
CA ALA A 101 -8.40 0.02 0.66
C ALA A 101 -6.90 0.02 0.39
N LEU A 102 -6.35 1.03 -0.30
CA LEU A 102 -4.91 1.17 -0.47
C LEU A 102 -4.20 1.42 0.86
N VAL A 103 -4.78 2.26 1.74
CA VAL A 103 -4.27 2.43 3.10
C VAL A 103 -4.26 1.09 3.84
N ALA A 104 -5.32 0.28 3.72
CA ALA A 104 -5.35 -1.06 4.32
C ALA A 104 -4.24 -1.98 3.80
N THR A 105 -3.84 -1.86 2.53
CA THR A 105 -2.73 -2.66 1.94
C THR A 105 -1.33 -2.10 2.22
N ASN A 106 -1.22 -0.82 2.60
CA ASN A 106 0.06 -0.15 2.71
C ASN A 106 0.87 -0.69 3.91
N PRO A 107 2.11 -1.18 3.69
CA PRO A 107 2.89 -1.81 4.75
C PRO A 107 3.38 -0.85 5.84
N ASN A 108 3.26 0.46 5.65
CA ASN A 108 3.55 1.46 6.67
C ASN A 108 2.31 1.84 7.51
N THR A 109 1.13 1.32 7.16
CA THR A 109 -0.10 1.55 7.93
C THR A 109 -0.01 0.88 9.29
N PRO A 110 -0.10 1.64 10.40
CA PRO A 110 -0.05 1.08 11.74
C PRO A 110 -1.25 0.22 12.09
N SER A 111 -1.04 -0.68 13.05
CA SER A 111 -2.03 -1.66 13.47
C SER A 111 -3.32 -1.04 14.06
N HIS A 112 -3.27 0.13 14.69
CA HIS A 112 -4.48 0.80 15.22
C HIS A 112 -5.39 1.34 14.10
N ILE A 113 -4.80 1.79 12.99
CA ILE A 113 -5.55 2.18 11.80
C ILE A 113 -6.19 0.95 11.17
N LEU A 114 -5.43 -0.14 11.01
CA LEU A 114 -5.96 -1.40 10.46
C LEU A 114 -7.12 -1.94 11.32
N GLN A 115 -7.05 -1.83 12.66
CA GLN A 115 -8.18 -2.18 13.52
C GLN A 115 -9.45 -1.38 13.22
N THR A 116 -9.30 -0.10 12.90
CA THR A 116 -10.42 0.77 12.52
C THR A 116 -10.99 0.35 11.17
N LEU A 117 -10.12 0.14 10.17
CA LEU A 117 -10.50 -0.26 8.81
C LEU A 117 -11.13 -1.65 8.72
N PHE A 118 -10.95 -2.51 9.73
CA PHE A 118 -11.60 -3.82 9.77
C PHE A 118 -13.14 -3.73 9.89
N SER A 119 -13.68 -2.60 10.33
CA SER A 119 -15.13 -2.36 10.39
C SER A 119 -15.69 -1.72 9.11
N ASP A 120 -14.84 -1.46 8.11
CA ASP A 120 -15.19 -0.82 6.85
C ASP A 120 -15.79 -1.82 5.83
N GLU A 121 -16.06 -1.38 4.61
CA GLU A 121 -16.58 -2.17 3.50
C GLU A 121 -15.66 -3.34 3.12
N LYS A 122 -16.22 -4.37 2.47
CA LYS A 122 -15.47 -5.59 2.12
C LYS A 122 -14.17 -5.28 1.36
N ILE A 123 -14.21 -4.37 0.39
CA ILE A 123 -13.04 -4.01 -0.40
C ILE A 123 -11.88 -3.47 0.45
N VAL A 124 -12.19 -2.70 1.49
CA VAL A 124 -11.21 -2.19 2.44
C VAL A 124 -10.72 -3.33 3.33
N ARG A 125 -11.64 -4.14 3.88
CA ARG A 125 -11.31 -5.29 4.73
C ARG A 125 -10.39 -6.30 4.06
N ASP A 126 -10.61 -6.58 2.78
CA ASP A 126 -9.78 -7.50 1.99
C ASP A 126 -8.32 -7.03 1.94
N GLY A 127 -8.08 -5.72 1.93
CA GLY A 127 -6.75 -5.10 1.94
C GLY A 127 -5.91 -5.46 3.17
N LEU A 128 -6.54 -5.78 4.30
CA LEU A 128 -5.85 -6.11 5.55
C LEU A 128 -5.18 -7.49 5.50
N SER A 129 -5.71 -8.43 4.72
CA SER A 129 -5.25 -9.83 4.71
C SER A 129 -3.75 -9.99 4.41
N GLY A 130 -3.20 -9.15 3.54
CA GLY A 130 -1.79 -9.18 3.13
C GLY A 130 -0.90 -8.14 3.83
N ASN A 131 -1.46 -7.30 4.70
CA ASN A 131 -0.68 -6.24 5.34
C ASN A 131 0.14 -6.80 6.52
N PRO A 132 1.47 -6.59 6.56
CA PRO A 132 2.34 -7.13 7.62
C PRO A 132 2.03 -6.58 9.01
N ASN A 133 1.34 -5.45 9.14
CA ASN A 133 0.98 -4.87 10.43
C ASN A 133 -0.42 -5.30 10.91
N THR A 134 -1.13 -6.14 10.15
CA THR A 134 -2.47 -6.59 10.52
C THR A 134 -2.44 -7.41 11.81
N PRO A 135 -3.19 -7.02 12.85
CA PRO A 135 -3.23 -7.75 14.09
C PRO A 135 -3.63 -9.21 13.92
N ALA A 136 -2.98 -10.10 14.67
CA ALA A 136 -3.24 -11.54 14.66
C ALA A 136 -4.73 -11.90 14.83
N LYS A 137 -5.47 -11.17 15.68
CA LYS A 137 -6.90 -11.38 15.88
C LYS A 137 -7.71 -11.15 14.59
N ILE A 138 -7.35 -10.14 13.81
CA ILE A 138 -7.99 -9.84 12.53
C ILE A 138 -7.61 -10.91 11.49
N LEU A 139 -6.34 -11.31 11.43
CA LEU A 139 -5.89 -12.39 10.55
C LEU A 139 -6.63 -13.70 10.83
N LYS A 140 -6.86 -14.05 12.11
CA LYS A 140 -7.64 -15.24 12.48
C LYS A 140 -9.06 -15.18 11.93
N THR A 141 -9.72 -14.02 11.99
CA THR A 141 -11.06 -13.85 11.41
C THR A 141 -11.03 -13.93 9.87
N LEU A 142 -10.09 -13.27 9.22
CA LEU A 142 -9.95 -13.27 7.75
C LEU A 142 -9.57 -14.65 7.20
N ALA A 143 -8.94 -15.50 8.00
CA ALA A 143 -8.62 -16.87 7.64
C ALA A 143 -9.85 -17.78 7.54
N ASP A 144 -11.03 -17.33 7.98
CA ASP A 144 -12.31 -18.02 7.83
C ASP A 144 -13.18 -17.39 6.72
N ASP A 145 -12.64 -16.44 5.95
CA ASP A 145 -13.38 -15.78 4.88
C ASP A 145 -13.79 -16.78 3.78
N SER A 146 -15.00 -16.62 3.25
CA SER A 146 -15.50 -17.41 2.12
C SER A 146 -14.63 -17.30 0.86
N ASP A 147 -14.00 -16.14 0.65
CA ASP A 147 -13.13 -15.89 -0.48
C ASP A 147 -11.74 -16.49 -0.24
N LYS A 148 -11.40 -17.48 -1.06
CA LYS A 148 -10.08 -18.14 -1.01
C LYS A 148 -8.92 -17.17 -1.22
N MET A 149 -9.10 -16.08 -1.96
CA MET A 149 -8.03 -15.10 -2.18
C MET A 149 -7.70 -14.33 -0.91
N VAL A 150 -8.70 -14.06 -0.06
CA VAL A 150 -8.49 -13.47 1.27
C VAL A 150 -7.74 -14.46 2.16
N ARG A 151 -8.19 -15.72 2.23
CA ARG A 151 -7.51 -16.76 3.01
C ARG A 151 -6.07 -17.00 2.55
N MET A 152 -5.83 -17.01 1.23
CA MET A 152 -4.50 -17.18 0.65
C MET A 152 -3.58 -16.02 1.06
N ARG A 153 -4.04 -14.76 0.99
CA ARG A 153 -3.26 -13.61 1.45
C ARG A 153 -2.95 -13.66 2.94
N VAL A 154 -3.89 -14.15 3.77
CA VAL A 154 -3.59 -14.41 5.19
C VAL A 154 -2.51 -15.49 5.33
N ALA A 155 -2.58 -16.56 4.55
CA ALA A 155 -1.57 -17.61 4.55
C ALA A 155 -0.18 -17.11 4.10
N GLU A 156 -0.11 -16.13 3.19
CA GLU A 156 1.12 -15.48 2.74
C GLU A 156 1.63 -14.39 3.68
N ASN A 157 0.79 -13.91 4.61
CA ASN A 157 1.12 -12.77 5.46
C ASN A 157 2.29 -13.09 6.40
N PRO A 158 3.36 -12.28 6.45
CA PRO A 158 4.53 -12.53 7.30
C PRO A 158 4.23 -12.47 8.81
N SER A 159 3.13 -11.82 9.20
CA SER A 159 2.69 -11.70 10.59
C SER A 159 1.59 -12.69 10.97
N ALA A 160 1.18 -13.58 10.06
CA ALA A 160 0.25 -14.66 10.38
C ALA A 160 0.80 -15.54 11.51
N PRO A 161 0.06 -15.79 12.59
CA PRO A 161 0.50 -16.68 13.68
C PRO A 161 0.82 -18.10 13.19
N LEU A 162 1.82 -18.76 13.78
CA LEU A 162 2.24 -20.11 13.36
C LEU A 162 1.12 -21.15 13.52
N ASP A 163 0.34 -21.07 14.60
CA ASP A 163 -0.85 -21.92 14.84
C ASP A 163 -1.90 -21.74 13.73
N LEU A 164 -2.07 -20.50 13.26
CA LEU A 164 -2.97 -20.19 12.16
C LEU A 164 -2.49 -20.79 10.83
N LEU A 165 -1.18 -20.73 10.55
CA LEU A 165 -0.61 -21.34 9.34
C LEU A 165 -0.71 -22.86 9.36
N GLU A 166 -0.47 -23.52 10.51
CA GLU A 166 -0.64 -24.98 10.63
C GLU A 166 -2.10 -25.40 10.42
N ARG A 167 -3.07 -24.55 10.79
CA ARG A 167 -4.49 -24.74 10.45
C ARG A 167 -4.72 -24.57 8.95
N LEU A 168 -4.22 -23.50 8.34
CA LEU A 168 -4.43 -23.18 6.92
C LEU A 168 -3.75 -24.16 5.96
N LYS A 169 -2.73 -24.92 6.40
CA LYS A 169 -2.21 -26.07 5.64
C LYS A 169 -3.25 -27.16 5.35
N LYS A 170 -4.36 -27.16 6.09
CA LYS A 170 -5.50 -28.07 5.90
C LYS A 170 -6.69 -27.37 5.25
N ASP A 171 -6.50 -26.18 4.68
CA ASP A 171 -7.55 -25.47 3.95
C ASP A 171 -8.05 -26.31 2.77
N VAL A 172 -9.32 -26.14 2.44
CA VAL A 172 -9.98 -26.86 1.34
C VAL A 172 -9.45 -26.44 -0.02
N ASP A 173 -8.95 -25.22 -0.17
CA ASP A 173 -8.30 -24.76 -1.40
C ASP A 173 -6.80 -25.04 -1.34
N GLU A 174 -6.31 -25.82 -2.30
CA GLU A 174 -4.91 -26.22 -2.36
C GLU A 174 -3.92 -25.05 -2.42
N ASN A 175 -4.29 -23.91 -3.02
CA ASN A 175 -3.39 -22.75 -3.10
C ASN A 175 -3.21 -22.11 -1.74
N VAL A 176 -4.27 -22.04 -0.94
CA VAL A 176 -4.20 -21.56 0.45
C VAL A 176 -3.31 -22.48 1.28
N ALA A 177 -3.50 -23.80 1.17
CA ALA A 177 -2.69 -24.78 1.87
C ALA A 177 -1.20 -24.69 1.51
N LYS A 178 -0.88 -24.61 0.21
CA LYS A 178 0.50 -24.44 -0.30
C LYS A 178 1.12 -23.12 0.16
N ALA A 179 0.36 -22.03 0.14
CA ALA A 179 0.83 -20.73 0.63
C ALA A 179 1.20 -20.79 2.12
N ALA A 180 0.35 -21.43 2.94
CA ALA A 180 0.60 -21.59 4.38
C ALA A 180 1.85 -22.44 4.66
N GLU A 181 2.02 -23.54 3.93
CA GLU A 181 3.21 -24.39 4.02
C GLU A 181 4.48 -23.65 3.61
N ALA A 182 4.45 -22.93 2.48
CA ALA A 182 5.58 -22.14 2.01
C ALA A 182 5.98 -21.05 3.02
N ASN A 183 5.01 -20.38 3.64
CA ASN A 183 5.28 -19.37 4.67
C ASN A 183 5.91 -20.00 5.93
N LEU A 184 5.40 -21.16 6.38
CA LEU A 184 5.99 -21.89 7.51
C LEU A 184 7.43 -22.32 7.25
N ASN A 185 7.71 -22.88 6.06
CA ASN A 185 9.05 -23.33 5.71
C ASN A 185 10.05 -22.16 5.67
N LYS A 186 9.67 -21.03 5.06
CA LYS A 186 10.48 -19.80 5.06
C LYS A 186 10.86 -19.33 6.46
N ARG A 187 9.98 -19.48 7.45
CA ARG A 187 10.25 -19.07 8.84
C ARG A 187 11.02 -20.10 9.67
N ARG A 188 11.09 -21.35 9.21
CA ARG A 188 11.93 -22.38 9.83
C ARG A 188 13.38 -22.30 9.35
N GLU A 189 13.58 -21.74 8.16
CA GLU A 189 14.88 -21.58 7.51
C GLU A 189 15.58 -20.25 7.81
N ALA A 190 14.88 -19.27 8.38
CA ALA A 190 15.37 -17.93 8.74
C ALA A 190 15.83 -17.87 10.21
#